data_AF-X1KTV9-F1
#
_entry.id   AF-X1KTV9-F1
#
_cell.length_a   1.000
_cell.length_b   1.000
_cell.length_c   1.000
_cell.angle_alpha   90.00
_cell.angle_beta   90.00
_cell.angle_gamma   90.00
#
_symmetry.space_group_name_H-M   'P 1'
#
loop_
_entity.id
_entity.type
_entity.pdbx_description
1 polymer ?
#
loop_
_entity_poly.entity_id
_entity_poly.type
_entity_poly.pdbx_seq_one_letter_code
_entity_poly.pdbx_strand_id
1 'polypeptide(L)'
;MSEEKRYRPTPETKRILDQAWGYVQSVPYQTTARWVFYRLLQDGTYSQKADYHRLLGILSSARKGFYGHWYPGVLADTTRAPILMERKGYYGLSLRGHGFQDEDEWLKSVKEELNCPLDRWVKQPIYEEIWFEAAAMQGQFIHYANPNIPLLAFHGDVSIPEKWRTAQRLAERCLRLKKPLRIFYYGDLDPKG
;
A
#
# COMPACT_ATOMS: atom_id res chain seq x y z
N MET A 1 18.45 -23.93 -6.61
CA MET A 1 17.17 -23.21 -6.80
C MET A 1 16.16 -23.85 -5.87
N SER A 2 15.90 -23.24 -4.71
CA SER A 2 14.90 -23.76 -3.77
C SER A 2 13.50 -23.61 -4.37
N GLU A 3 12.72 -24.69 -4.42
CA GLU A 3 11.27 -24.61 -4.68
C GLU A 3 10.67 -23.60 -3.70
N GLU A 4 10.22 -22.45 -4.20
CA GLU A 4 9.41 -21.53 -3.41
C GLU A 4 8.18 -22.29 -2.90
N LYS A 5 8.00 -22.33 -1.57
CA LYS A 5 6.88 -23.00 -0.91
C LYS A 5 5.56 -22.38 -1.41
N ARG A 6 4.98 -22.98 -2.45
CA ARG A 6 3.67 -22.60 -2.99
C ARG A 6 2.61 -22.80 -1.91
N TYR A 7 1.82 -21.77 -1.62
CA TYR A 7 0.76 -21.84 -0.61
C TYR A 7 -0.28 -22.91 -0.97
N ARG A 8 -0.55 -23.83 -0.02
CA ARG A 8 -1.50 -24.94 -0.17
C ARG A 8 -2.58 -24.82 0.92
N PRO A 9 -3.72 -24.18 0.66
CA PRO A 9 -4.79 -24.04 1.64
C PRO A 9 -5.46 -25.39 1.94
N THR A 10 -6.06 -25.51 3.14
CA THR A 10 -6.92 -26.65 3.49
C THR A 10 -8.16 -26.70 2.57
N PRO A 11 -8.84 -27.85 2.43
CA PRO A 11 -10.05 -27.95 1.60
C PRO A 11 -11.13 -26.93 1.99
N GLU A 12 -11.32 -26.70 3.29
CA GLU A 12 -12.25 -25.68 3.80
C GLU A 12 -11.82 -24.26 3.41
N THR A 13 -10.54 -23.93 3.58
CA THR A 13 -9.99 -22.61 3.22
C THR A 13 -10.10 -22.37 1.72
N LYS A 14 -9.85 -23.40 0.90
CA LYS A 14 -10.03 -23.34 -0.54
C LYS A 14 -11.48 -23.01 -0.92
N ARG A 15 -12.46 -23.69 -0.32
CA ARG A 15 -13.89 -23.42 -0.55
C ARG A 15 -14.24 -21.97 -0.25
N ILE A 16 -13.76 -21.43 0.88
CA ILE A 16 -13.99 -20.03 1.27
C ILE A 16 -13.37 -19.08 0.25
N LEU A 17 -12.14 -19.35 -0.21
CA LEU A 17 -11.44 -18.52 -1.20
C LEU A 17 -12.13 -18.55 -2.56
N ASP A 18 -12.62 -19.70 -3.01
CA ASP A 18 -13.32 -19.85 -4.29
C ASP A 18 -14.66 -19.09 -4.26
N GLN A 19 -15.40 -19.19 -3.15
CA GLN A 19 -16.67 -18.47 -2.96
C GLN A 19 -16.46 -16.96 -2.83
N ALA A 20 -15.46 -16.53 -2.07
CA ALA A 20 -15.04 -15.13 -1.99
C ALA A 20 -14.67 -14.55 -3.36
N TRP A 21 -13.96 -15.34 -4.18
CA TRP A 21 -13.56 -14.93 -5.52
C TRP A 21 -14.76 -14.75 -6.45
N GLY A 22 -15.76 -15.63 -6.36
CA GLY A 22 -17.03 -15.47 -7.07
C GLY A 22 -17.71 -14.13 -6.77
N TYR A 23 -17.71 -13.68 -5.51
CA TYR A 23 -18.23 -12.36 -5.17
C TYR A 23 -17.41 -11.21 -5.75
N VAL A 24 -16.08 -11.30 -5.67
CA VAL A 24 -15.20 -10.28 -6.26
C VAL A 24 -15.46 -10.14 -7.76
N GLN A 25 -15.65 -11.25 -8.48
CA GLN A 25 -15.93 -11.24 -9.92
C GLN A 25 -17.36 -10.81 -10.29
N SER A 26 -18.30 -10.87 -9.34
CA SER A 26 -19.71 -10.52 -9.60
C SER A 26 -19.96 -9.02 -9.73
N VAL A 27 -18.95 -8.17 -9.49
CA VAL A 27 -19.08 -6.72 -9.56
C VAL A 27 -17.97 -6.12 -10.43
N PRO A 28 -18.23 -5.02 -11.17
CA PRO A 28 -17.27 -4.43 -12.09
C PRO A 28 -16.26 -3.49 -11.39
N TYR A 29 -16.24 -3.44 -10.06
CA TYR A 29 -15.41 -2.54 -9.27
C TYR A 29 -14.61 -3.30 -8.22
N GLN A 30 -13.49 -2.69 -7.79
CA GLN A 30 -12.65 -3.26 -6.74
C GLN A 30 -13.39 -3.23 -5.40
N THR A 31 -13.41 -4.36 -4.71
CA THR A 31 -14.10 -4.52 -3.42
C THR A 31 -13.12 -4.53 -2.25
N THR A 32 -13.60 -4.25 -1.04
CA THR A 32 -12.78 -4.35 0.17
C THR A 32 -12.94 -5.72 0.83
N ALA A 33 -11.98 -6.11 1.68
CA ALA A 33 -12.11 -7.33 2.47
C ALA A 33 -13.38 -7.35 3.35
N ARG A 34 -13.81 -6.17 3.83
CA ARG A 34 -15.04 -6.01 4.60
C ARG A 34 -16.29 -6.24 3.75
N TRP A 35 -16.29 -5.77 2.50
CA TRP A 35 -17.39 -6.01 1.57
C TRP A 35 -17.53 -7.51 1.28
N VAL A 36 -16.43 -8.19 0.97
CA VAL A 36 -16.41 -9.64 0.73
C VAL A 36 -16.90 -10.41 1.96
N PHE A 37 -16.47 -9.99 3.16
CA PHE A 37 -16.95 -10.59 4.41
C PHE A 37 -18.47 -10.53 4.56
N TYR A 38 -19.09 -9.38 4.27
CA TYR A 38 -20.54 -9.27 4.39
C TYR A 38 -21.29 -10.12 3.37
N ARG A 39 -20.74 -10.37 2.18
CA ARG A 39 -21.33 -11.31 1.21
C ARG A 39 -21.28 -12.75 1.72
N LEU A 40 -20.14 -13.16 2.27
CA LEU A 40 -19.95 -14.47 2.90
C LEU A 40 -20.75 -14.64 4.20
N LEU A 41 -21.15 -13.55 4.85
CA LEU A 41 -22.06 -13.60 6.00
C LEU A 41 -23.51 -13.75 5.52
N GLN A 42 -23.89 -13.07 4.44
CA GLN A 42 -25.23 -13.12 3.85
C GLN A 42 -25.55 -14.47 3.23
N ASP A 43 -24.55 -15.17 2.68
CA ASP A 43 -24.72 -16.48 2.03
C ASP A 43 -24.63 -17.68 2.99
N GLY A 44 -24.41 -17.42 4.29
CA GLY A 44 -24.31 -18.43 5.34
C GLY A 44 -22.95 -19.13 5.45
N THR A 45 -21.92 -18.71 4.71
CA THR A 45 -20.55 -19.26 4.81
C THR A 45 -19.91 -18.93 6.15
N TYR A 46 -20.14 -17.70 6.62
CA TYR A 46 -19.88 -17.28 7.99
C TYR A 46 -21.19 -17.05 8.71
N SER A 47 -21.18 -17.29 10.01
CA SER A 47 -22.36 -17.13 10.85
C SER A 47 -22.22 -15.97 11.84
N GLN A 48 -20.98 -15.52 12.12
CA GLN A 48 -20.74 -14.48 13.11
C GLN A 48 -19.81 -13.39 12.60
N LYS A 49 -20.00 -12.16 13.11
CA LYS A 49 -19.08 -11.04 12.84
C LYS A 49 -17.65 -11.30 13.33
N ALA A 50 -17.50 -12.15 14.36
CA ALA A 50 -16.20 -12.55 14.90
C ALA A 50 -15.32 -13.29 13.86
N ASP A 51 -15.93 -13.93 12.87
CA ASP A 51 -15.22 -14.65 11.81
C ASP A 51 -14.44 -13.73 10.85
N TYR A 52 -14.63 -12.41 10.95
CA TYR A 52 -13.93 -11.45 10.10
C TYR A 52 -12.40 -11.58 10.21
N HIS A 53 -11.87 -11.76 11.43
CA HIS A 53 -10.43 -11.93 11.63
C HIS A 53 -9.91 -13.23 11.00
N ARG A 54 -10.72 -14.29 11.01
CA ARG A 54 -10.40 -15.56 10.35
C ARG A 54 -10.31 -15.37 8.84
N LEU A 55 -11.28 -14.67 8.24
CA LEU A 55 -11.24 -14.35 6.81
C LEU A 55 -10.02 -13.49 6.44
N LEU A 56 -9.67 -12.50 7.26
CA LEU A 56 -8.48 -11.68 7.03
C LEU A 56 -7.20 -12.53 7.00
N GLY A 57 -7.05 -13.51 7.90
CA GLY A 57 -5.92 -14.44 7.91
C GLY A 57 -5.84 -15.32 6.65
N ILE A 58 -7.00 -15.83 6.20
CA ILE A 58 -7.12 -16.62 4.96
C ILE A 58 -6.74 -15.79 3.73
N LEU A 59 -7.35 -14.61 3.57
CA LEU A 59 -7.08 -13.71 2.45
C LEU A 59 -5.62 -13.22 2.45
N SER A 60 -5.06 -12.93 3.63
CA SER A 60 -3.67 -12.54 3.81
C SER A 60 -2.71 -13.62 3.29
N SER A 61 -2.94 -14.87 3.71
CA SER A 61 -2.10 -16.00 3.31
C SER A 61 -2.22 -16.30 1.81
N ALA A 62 -3.44 -16.29 1.28
CA ALA A 62 -3.68 -16.53 -0.15
C ALA A 62 -3.04 -15.45 -1.03
N ARG A 63 -3.15 -14.17 -0.65
CA ARG A 63 -2.58 -13.03 -1.40
C ARG A 63 -1.05 -12.99 -1.37
N LYS A 64 -0.44 -13.33 -0.22
CA LYS A 64 1.03 -13.45 -0.11
C LYS A 64 1.57 -14.65 -0.90
N GLY A 65 0.81 -15.74 -0.95
CA GLY A 65 1.18 -16.97 -1.63
C GLY A 65 0.80 -17.03 -3.10
N PHE A 66 0.27 -15.94 -3.68
CA PHE A 66 -0.22 -15.88 -5.06
C PHE A 66 -1.13 -17.06 -5.42
N TYR A 67 -2.05 -17.41 -4.51
CA TYR A 67 -2.91 -18.57 -4.67
C TYR A 67 -4.01 -18.31 -5.71
N GLY A 68 -3.95 -19.01 -6.85
CA GLY A 68 -4.89 -18.80 -7.94
C GLY A 68 -4.81 -17.36 -8.46
N HIS A 69 -5.92 -16.63 -8.40
CA HIS A 69 -5.99 -15.22 -8.79
C HIS A 69 -5.89 -14.25 -7.61
N TRP A 70 -5.61 -14.75 -6.39
CA TRP A 70 -5.42 -13.90 -5.22
C TRP A 70 -4.03 -13.27 -5.25
N TYR A 71 -3.92 -12.09 -5.87
CA TYR A 71 -2.73 -11.24 -5.80
C TYR A 71 -2.94 -10.06 -4.83
N PRO A 72 -1.86 -9.39 -4.37
CA PRO A 72 -1.96 -8.26 -3.46
C PRO A 72 -2.92 -7.17 -3.93
N GLY A 73 -3.06 -6.92 -5.23
CA GLY A 73 -3.94 -5.88 -5.77
C GLY A 73 -5.45 -6.19 -5.83
N VAL A 74 -5.91 -7.40 -5.48
CA VAL A 74 -7.32 -7.80 -5.70
C VAL A 74 -8.33 -6.98 -4.90
N LEU A 75 -8.01 -6.66 -3.65
CA LEU A 75 -8.93 -5.98 -2.73
C LEU A 75 -8.43 -4.58 -2.36
N ALA A 76 -9.35 -3.62 -2.34
CA ALA A 76 -9.11 -2.25 -1.89
C ALA A 76 -8.94 -2.19 -0.36
N ASP A 77 -8.03 -1.33 0.09
CA ASP A 77 -7.83 -0.99 1.50
C ASP A 77 -8.24 0.47 1.71
N THR A 78 -9.34 0.69 2.42
CA THR A 78 -9.90 2.03 2.66
C THR A 78 -9.40 2.63 3.98
N THR A 79 -8.51 1.95 4.72
CA THR A 79 -8.21 2.35 6.10
C THR A 79 -6.73 2.59 6.42
N ARG A 80 -5.79 2.18 5.56
CA ARG A 80 -4.36 2.21 5.91
C ARG A 80 -3.43 2.46 4.72
N ALA A 81 -3.74 3.44 3.89
CA ALA A 81 -2.76 3.90 2.91
C ALA A 81 -1.63 4.64 3.66
N PRO A 82 -0.36 4.18 3.62
CA PRO A 82 0.75 5.02 4.03
C PRO A 82 0.74 6.25 3.13
N ILE A 83 0.64 7.43 3.75
CA ILE A 83 0.79 8.67 3.01
C ILE A 83 2.27 8.80 2.68
N LEU A 84 2.60 8.55 1.42
CA LEU A 84 3.91 8.87 0.85
C LEU A 84 3.98 10.39 0.73
N MET A 85 4.38 11.07 1.80
CA MET A 85 4.56 12.52 1.80
C MET A 85 5.91 12.87 1.17
N GLU A 86 5.93 12.99 -0.16
CA GLU A 86 6.94 13.84 -0.79
C GLU A 86 6.59 15.29 -0.40
N ARG A 87 7.43 15.93 0.43
CA ARG A 87 7.19 17.29 0.88
C ARG A 87 7.18 18.21 -0.35
N LYS A 88 6.00 18.78 -0.62
CA LYS A 88 5.52 19.56 -1.80
C LYS A 88 4.87 18.72 -2.90
N GLY A 89 3.57 18.48 -2.71
CA GLY A 89 2.62 18.06 -3.75
C GLY A 89 1.40 17.43 -3.12
N TYR A 90 0.38 18.23 -2.77
CA TYR A 90 -0.94 17.71 -2.44
C TYR A 90 -1.50 17.02 -3.69
N TYR A 91 -1.38 15.70 -3.78
CA TYR A 91 -2.11 14.93 -4.78
C TYR A 91 -2.98 13.92 -4.04
N GLY A 92 -4.30 14.15 -4.04
CA GLY A 92 -5.23 13.16 -3.51
C GLY A 92 -6.58 13.63 -3.02
N LEU A 93 -6.95 14.91 -3.12
CA LEU A 93 -8.37 15.29 -2.96
C LEU A 93 -9.06 15.17 -4.31
N SER A 94 -9.94 14.17 -4.38
CA SER A 94 -10.89 14.00 -5.47
C SER A 94 -11.70 15.30 -5.59
N LEU A 95 -11.40 16.14 -6.59
CA LEU A 95 -12.25 17.26 -6.99
C LEU A 95 -13.53 16.69 -7.65
N ARG A 96 -14.37 16.02 -6.86
CA ARG A 96 -15.76 15.79 -7.26
C ARG A 96 -16.52 17.09 -7.04
N GLY A 97 -16.66 17.90 -8.09
CA GLY A 97 -17.60 19.02 -8.13
C GLY A 97 -17.03 20.44 -8.27
N HIS A 98 -15.70 20.60 -8.36
CA HIS A 98 -15.08 21.90 -8.62
C HIS A 98 -14.03 21.76 -9.72
N GLY A 99 -14.21 22.52 -10.81
CA GLY A 99 -13.25 22.67 -11.91
C GLY A 99 -12.86 24.14 -12.07
N PHE A 100 -11.85 24.41 -12.89
CA PHE A 100 -11.43 25.76 -13.22
C PHE A 100 -12.46 26.44 -14.12
N GLN A 101 -12.67 27.74 -13.92
CA GLN A 101 -13.64 28.52 -14.69
C GLN A 101 -13.15 28.82 -16.11
N ASP A 102 -11.84 28.91 -16.30
CA ASP A 102 -11.20 29.12 -17.60
C ASP A 102 -9.76 28.56 -17.67
N GLU A 103 -9.19 28.62 -18.87
CA GLU A 103 -7.84 28.14 -19.18
C GLU A 103 -6.75 28.92 -18.44
N ASP A 104 -6.97 30.20 -18.15
CA ASP A 104 -6.01 31.06 -17.46
C ASP A 104 -5.95 30.75 -15.96
N GLU A 105 -7.09 30.47 -15.33
CA GLU A 105 -7.18 30.02 -13.94
C GLU A 105 -6.50 28.65 -13.77
N TRP A 106 -6.74 27.73 -14.70
CA TRP A 106 -6.05 26.45 -14.75
C TRP A 106 -4.53 26.62 -14.95
N LEU A 107 -4.10 27.46 -15.89
CA LEU A 107 -2.67 27.71 -16.13
C LEU A 107 -2.00 28.38 -14.94
N LYS A 108 -2.70 29.26 -14.23
CA LYS A 108 -2.19 29.92 -13.03
C LYS A 108 -2.06 28.95 -11.86
N SER A 109 -3.04 28.07 -11.66
CA SER A 109 -2.92 27.00 -10.65
C SER A 109 -1.77 26.05 -10.98
N VAL A 110 -1.63 25.66 -12.26
CA VAL A 110 -0.51 24.84 -12.74
C VAL A 110 0.83 25.54 -12.53
N LYS A 111 0.93 26.86 -12.77
CA LYS A 111 2.18 27.63 -12.60
C LYS A 111 2.60 27.77 -11.14
N GLU A 112 1.65 27.95 -10.23
CA GLU A 112 1.90 27.98 -8.78
C GLU A 112 2.24 26.58 -8.23
N GLU A 113 1.73 25.53 -8.87
CA GLU A 113 1.98 24.11 -8.51
C GLU A 113 3.17 23.46 -9.24
N LEU A 114 3.71 24.10 -10.29
CA LEU A 114 4.86 23.63 -11.08
C LEU A 114 6.15 23.73 -10.26
N ASN A 115 6.31 22.82 -9.33
CA ASN A 115 7.60 22.41 -8.81
C ASN A 115 8.23 21.51 -9.89
N CYS A 116 9.38 21.88 -10.42
CA CYS A 116 10.21 20.98 -11.24
C CYS A 116 11.34 20.40 -10.36
N PRO A 117 11.05 19.45 -9.45
CA PRO A 117 12.09 18.81 -8.68
C PRO A 117 12.88 17.90 -9.62
N LEU A 118 13.98 18.39 -10.17
CA LEU A 118 14.97 17.53 -10.81
C LEU A 118 15.38 16.44 -9.82
N ASP A 119 15.47 15.20 -10.30
CA ASP A 119 15.82 14.05 -9.46
C ASP A 119 17.23 14.22 -8.89
N ARG A 120 17.31 14.69 -7.64
CA ARG A 120 18.56 15.01 -6.95
C ARG A 120 19.40 13.76 -6.68
N TRP A 121 18.78 12.58 -6.70
CA TRP A 121 19.44 11.29 -6.53
C TRP A 121 20.30 10.90 -7.73
N VAL A 122 20.17 11.57 -8.88
CA VAL A 122 21.06 11.37 -10.03
C VAL A 122 22.52 11.64 -9.67
N LYS A 123 22.80 12.60 -8.78
CA LYS A 123 24.18 12.96 -8.39
C LYS A 123 24.68 12.25 -7.13
N GLN A 124 23.81 11.69 -6.32
CA GLN A 124 24.20 11.00 -5.08
C GLN A 124 24.75 9.61 -5.36
N PRO A 125 25.78 9.12 -4.65
CA PRO A 125 26.33 7.78 -4.89
C PRO A 125 25.41 6.65 -4.39
N ILE A 126 24.55 6.93 -3.41
CA ILE A 126 23.66 5.98 -2.74
C ILE A 126 22.25 6.61 -2.70
N TYR A 127 21.22 5.79 -2.88
CA TYR A 127 19.83 6.19 -2.67
C TYR A 127 19.39 5.79 -1.26
N GLU A 128 18.89 6.74 -0.49
CA GLU A 128 18.59 6.55 0.94
C GLU A 128 17.12 6.81 1.24
N GLU A 129 16.51 6.00 2.10
CA GLU A 129 15.17 6.21 2.64
C GLU A 129 15.14 5.98 4.16
N ILE A 130 14.27 6.70 4.88
CA ILE A 130 14.04 6.52 6.32
C ILE A 130 12.63 5.94 6.51
N TRP A 131 12.55 4.80 7.18
CA TRP A 131 11.34 4.04 7.42
C TRP A 131 11.08 3.97 8.92
N PHE A 132 9.84 4.15 9.35
CA PHE A 132 9.51 4.10 10.77
C PHE A 132 8.09 3.60 11.03
N GLU A 133 7.92 2.90 12.16
CA GLU A 133 6.65 2.28 12.53
C GLU A 133 5.64 3.30 13.06
N ALA A 134 6.05 4.11 14.03
CA ALA A 134 5.19 5.03 14.75
C ALA A 134 5.00 6.36 14.01
N ALA A 135 3.77 6.64 13.57
CA ALA A 135 3.42 7.90 12.89
C ALA A 135 3.73 9.15 13.75
N ALA A 136 3.69 9.03 15.08
CA ALA A 136 4.03 10.12 16.00
C ALA A 136 5.48 10.62 15.85
N MET A 137 6.40 9.77 15.36
CA MET A 137 7.79 10.15 15.12
C MET A 137 7.97 11.01 13.86
N GLN A 138 6.95 11.10 13.02
CA GLN A 138 7.01 11.83 11.75
C GLN A 138 7.50 13.27 11.94
N GLY A 139 7.00 13.98 12.95
CA GLY A 139 7.39 15.37 13.23
C GLY A 139 8.88 15.53 13.51
N GLN A 140 9.49 14.55 14.18
CA GLN A 140 10.92 14.57 14.52
C GLN A 140 11.77 14.37 13.27
N PHE A 141 11.45 13.37 12.43
CA PHE A 141 12.17 13.15 11.17
C PHE A 141 12.00 14.31 10.20
N ILE A 142 10.79 14.88 10.13
CA ILE A 142 10.52 16.07 9.32
C ILE A 142 11.40 17.27 9.74
N HIS A 143 11.73 17.37 11.03
CA HIS A 143 12.51 18.48 11.58
C HIS A 143 14.03 18.25 11.46
N TYR A 144 14.51 17.05 11.79
CA TYR A 144 15.94 16.75 11.90
C TYR A 144 16.54 16.04 10.67
N ALA A 145 15.74 15.28 9.92
CA ALA A 145 16.27 14.57 8.76
C ALA A 145 16.49 15.53 7.58
N ASN A 146 17.44 15.18 6.72
CA ASN A 146 17.65 15.91 5.48
C ASN A 146 16.33 15.94 4.67
N PRO A 147 15.81 17.13 4.31
CA PRO A 147 14.52 17.25 3.61
C PRO A 147 14.42 16.51 2.28
N ASN A 148 15.56 16.09 1.72
CA ASN A 148 15.63 15.35 0.47
C ASN A 148 15.49 13.83 0.63
N ILE A 149 15.53 13.30 1.86
CA ILE A 149 15.41 11.86 2.12
C ILE A 149 13.92 11.49 2.24
N PRO A 150 13.42 10.55 1.42
CA PRO A 150 12.06 10.03 1.56
C PRO A 150 11.82 9.43 2.94
N LEU A 151 10.65 9.76 3.50
CA LEU A 151 10.15 9.24 4.75
C LEU A 151 9.00 8.27 4.47
N LEU A 152 9.03 7.07 5.05
CA LEU A 152 7.95 6.09 4.98
C LEU A 152 7.45 5.75 6.38
N ALA A 153 6.25 6.20 6.70
CA ALA A 153 5.58 5.92 7.96
C ALA A 153 4.62 4.72 7.79
N PHE A 154 4.84 3.66 8.56
CA PHE A 154 4.07 2.42 8.46
C PHE A 154 2.75 2.44 9.24
N HIS A 155 2.64 3.30 10.26
CA HIS A 155 1.43 3.43 11.09
C HIS A 155 1.03 2.09 11.75
N GLY A 156 2.02 1.33 12.22
CA GLY A 156 1.86 -0.04 12.73
C GLY A 156 1.87 -1.10 11.62
N ASP A 157 0.96 -2.09 11.70
CA ASP A 157 0.91 -3.20 10.74
C ASP A 157 0.40 -2.76 9.35
N VAL A 158 1.36 -2.64 8.44
CA VAL A 158 1.14 -2.26 7.03
C VAL A 158 0.48 -3.40 6.28
N SER A 159 -0.51 -3.06 5.47
CA SER A 159 -1.22 -4.05 4.66
C SER A 159 -0.31 -4.63 3.56
N ILE A 160 -0.59 -5.87 3.18
CA ILE A 160 0.18 -6.58 2.13
C ILE A 160 0.29 -5.78 0.82
N PRO A 161 -0.78 -5.13 0.31
CA PRO A 161 -0.70 -4.35 -0.92
C PRO A 161 0.30 -3.22 -0.83
N GLU A 162 0.39 -2.57 0.32
CA GLU A 162 1.29 -1.45 0.54
C GLU A 162 2.75 -1.90 0.67
N LYS A 163 2.99 -3.06 1.29
CA LYS A 163 4.31 -3.72 1.26
C LYS A 163 4.73 -4.04 -0.18
N TRP A 164 3.80 -4.55 -1.00
CA TRP A 164 4.06 -4.85 -2.41
C TRP A 164 4.32 -3.59 -3.25
N ARG A 165 3.50 -2.54 -3.10
CA ARG A 165 3.70 -1.24 -3.76
C ARG A 165 5.05 -0.62 -3.38
N THR A 166 5.41 -0.69 -2.11
CA THR A 166 6.73 -0.23 -1.62
C THR A 166 7.86 -1.01 -2.28
N ALA A 167 7.74 -2.34 -2.35
CA ALA A 167 8.73 -3.18 -3.02
C ALA A 167 8.85 -2.88 -4.52
N GLN A 168 7.74 -2.68 -5.22
CA GLN A 168 7.72 -2.29 -6.63
C GLN A 168 8.38 -0.92 -6.85
N ARG A 169 8.04 0.08 -6.02
CA ARG A 169 8.66 1.41 -6.05
C ARG A 169 10.17 1.32 -5.86
N LEU A 170 10.64 0.54 -4.89
CA LEU A 170 12.06 0.33 -4.66
C LEU A 170 12.74 -0.35 -5.85
N ALA A 171 12.12 -1.39 -6.43
CA ALA A 171 12.65 -2.08 -7.59
C ALA A 171 12.80 -1.14 -8.79
N GLU A 172 11.78 -0.32 -9.08
CA GLU A 172 11.82 0.70 -10.12
C GLU A 172 12.94 1.73 -9.89
N ARG A 173 13.09 2.20 -8.64
CA ARG A 173 14.15 3.16 -8.27
C ARG A 173 15.54 2.55 -8.41
N CYS A 174 15.74 1.31 -7.99
CA CYS A 174 16.99 0.57 -8.17
C CYS A 174 17.33 0.39 -9.66
N LEU A 175 16.35 -0.01 -10.49
CA LEU A 175 16.53 -0.17 -11.93
C LEU A 175 16.88 1.15 -12.62
N ARG A 176 16.21 2.25 -12.23
CA ARG A 176 16.41 3.58 -12.81
C ARG A 176 17.73 4.22 -12.40
N LEU A 177 18.06 4.18 -11.11
CA LEU A 177 19.22 4.87 -10.56
C LEU A 177 20.50 4.04 -10.67
N LYS A 178 20.39 2.70 -10.73
CA LYS A 178 21.51 1.73 -10.75
C LYS A 178 22.53 1.98 -9.63
N LYS A 179 22.03 2.27 -8.43
CA LYS A 179 22.83 2.63 -7.25
C LYS A 179 22.46 1.75 -6.06
N PRO A 180 23.37 1.60 -5.08
CA PRO A 180 23.04 0.97 -3.81
C PRO A 180 21.87 1.68 -3.12
N LEU A 181 20.93 0.89 -2.59
CA LEU A 181 19.82 1.33 -1.76
C LEU A 181 20.20 1.15 -0.29
N ARG A 182 20.00 2.18 0.53
CA ARG A 182 20.15 2.13 1.98
C ARG A 182 18.84 2.54 2.65
N ILE A 183 18.33 1.67 3.52
CA ILE A 183 17.12 1.94 4.31
C ILE A 183 17.51 2.07 5.77
N PHE A 184 17.15 3.20 6.38
CA PHE A 184 17.24 3.40 7.82
C PHE A 184 15.89 3.08 8.44
N TYR A 185 15.79 1.95 9.12
CA TYR A 185 14.54 1.48 9.71
C TYR A 185 14.50 1.73 11.22
N TYR A 186 13.41 2.34 11.68
CA TYR A 186 13.15 2.68 13.08
C TYR A 186 11.84 1.99 13.53
N GLY A 187 11.97 0.81 14.13
CA GLY A 187 10.89 0.07 14.77
C GLY A 187 10.98 0.11 16.29
N ASP A 188 9.93 -0.37 16.95
CA ASP A 188 9.97 -0.60 18.40
C ASP A 188 10.97 -1.72 18.73
N LEU A 189 11.61 -1.65 19.91
CA LEU A 189 12.52 -2.69 20.37
C LEU A 189 11.72 -3.88 20.93
N ASP A 190 10.99 -4.57 20.07
CA ASP A 190 10.23 -5.76 20.41
C ASP A 190 10.33 -6.84 19.30
N PRO A 191 9.87 -8.09 19.52
CA PRO A 191 9.95 -9.15 18.50
C PRO A 191 9.07 -8.92 17.26
N LYS A 192 8.20 -7.92 17.27
CA LYS A 192 7.29 -7.57 16.18
C LYS A 192 7.87 -6.48 15.28
N GLY A 193 8.65 -5.57 15.87
CA GLY A 193 9.38 -4.47 15.23
C GLY A 193 10.39 -4.89 14.19
#